data_AF-A0A940VZ91-F1
#
_entry.id   AF-A0A940VZ91-F1
#
_cell.length_a   1.000
_cell.length_b   1.000
_cell.length_c   1.000
_cell.angle_alpha   90.00
_cell.angle_beta   90.00
_cell.angle_gamma   90.00
#
_symmetry.space_group_name_H-M   'P 1'
#
loop_
_entity.id
_entity.type
_entity.pdbx_description
1 polymer ?
#
loop_
_entity_poly.entity_id
_entity_poly.type
_entity_poly.pdbx_seq_one_letter_code
_entity_poly.pdbx_strand_id
1 'polypeptide(L)'
;MVEDGTRIKNRLKALFRGRGIDCSGSSIYNPDERKQWLSKLDTVAVRARANRLWEELEFVERLCEEAQQELMAEARKHAAFKILLSIPGIGPVRAAVILGVAGTPHRFRSKRQ
;
A
#
# COMPACT_ATOMS: atom_id res chain seq x y z
N MET A 1 6.50 -3.42 -1.65
CA MET A 1 5.49 -2.86 -0.73
C MET A 1 4.10 -2.80 -1.35
N VAL A 2 3.85 -1.96 -2.38
CA VAL A 2 2.53 -1.93 -3.05
C VAL A 2 2.16 -3.29 -3.65
N GLU A 3 3.11 -3.94 -4.34
CA GLU A 3 2.92 -5.29 -4.88
C GLU A 3 2.62 -6.34 -3.81
N ASP A 4 3.25 -6.23 -2.64
CA ASP A 4 3.03 -7.13 -1.51
C ASP A 4 1.63 -6.95 -0.94
N GLY A 5 1.20 -5.71 -0.75
CA GLY A 5 -0.17 -5.38 -0.36
C GLY A 5 -1.20 -5.96 -1.35
N THR A 6 -0.98 -5.79 -2.66
CA THR A 6 -1.82 -6.39 -3.70
C THR A 6 -1.84 -7.91 -3.61
N ARG A 7 -0.67 -8.55 -3.42
CA ARG A 7 -0.54 -10.00 -3.28
C ARG A 7 -1.30 -10.53 -2.07
N ILE A 8 -1.19 -9.86 -0.92
CA ILE A 8 -1.90 -10.24 0.31
C ILE A 8 -3.41 -10.09 0.12
N LYS A 9 -3.87 -8.95 -0.44
CA LYS A 9 -5.28 -8.70 -0.77
C LYS A 9 -5.86 -9.80 -1.67
N ASN A 10 -5.11 -10.21 -2.70
CA ASN A 10 -5.49 -11.30 -3.59
C ASN A 10 -5.53 -12.66 -2.88
N ARG A 11 -4.54 -12.97 -2.04
CA ARG A 11 -4.50 -14.22 -1.24
C ARG A 11 -5.69 -14.31 -0.28
N LEU A 12 -6.05 -13.19 0.34
CA LEU A 12 -7.20 -13.09 1.24
C LEU A 12 -8.50 -13.38 0.47
N LYS A 13 -8.75 -12.67 -0.64
CA LYS A 13 -9.92 -12.94 -1.49
C LYS A 13 -9.96 -14.37 -2.03
N ALA A 14 -8.82 -14.94 -2.42
CA ALA A 14 -8.74 -16.32 -2.89
C ALA A 14 -9.16 -17.33 -1.81
N LEU A 15 -8.80 -17.09 -0.54
CA LEU A 15 -9.17 -17.95 0.58
C LEU A 15 -10.69 -18.05 0.76
N PHE A 16 -11.42 -16.94 0.61
CA PHE A 16 -12.88 -16.89 0.69
C PHE A 16 -13.56 -17.44 -0.56
N ARG A 17 -13.08 -17.07 -1.76
CA ARG A 17 -13.63 -17.58 -3.03
C ARG A 17 -13.47 -19.08 -3.19
N GLY A 18 -12.35 -19.64 -2.72
CA GLY A 18 -12.14 -21.10 -2.69
C GLY A 18 -13.13 -21.86 -1.81
N ARG A 19 -13.97 -21.16 -1.03
CA ARG A 19 -15.05 -21.70 -0.21
C ARG A 19 -16.45 -21.29 -0.69
N GLY A 20 -16.55 -20.70 -1.89
CA GLY A 20 -17.82 -20.22 -2.43
C GLY A 20 -18.39 -19.00 -1.72
N ILE A 21 -17.58 -18.29 -0.92
CA ILE A 21 -18.00 -17.08 -0.21
C ILE A 21 -17.71 -15.88 -1.11
N ASP A 22 -18.75 -15.14 -1.50
CA ASP A 22 -18.54 -13.90 -2.25
C ASP A 22 -17.81 -12.86 -1.40
N CYS A 23 -16.80 -12.25 -2.01
CA CYS A 23 -15.95 -11.21 -1.43
C CYS A 23 -15.67 -10.11 -2.45
N SER A 24 -16.71 -9.78 -3.23
CA SER A 24 -16.74 -8.58 -4.07
C SER A 24 -16.54 -7.31 -3.22
N GLY A 25 -16.04 -6.24 -3.83
CA GLY A 25 -15.76 -4.98 -3.13
C GLY A 25 -14.51 -4.99 -2.22
N SER A 26 -14.46 -4.05 -1.29
CA SER A 26 -13.31 -3.77 -0.40
C SER A 26 -13.57 -4.07 1.07
N SER A 27 -14.81 -4.45 1.43
CA SER A 27 -15.24 -4.63 2.83
C SER A 27 -14.45 -5.71 3.57
N ILE A 28 -13.96 -6.72 2.85
CA ILE A 28 -13.03 -7.75 3.35
C ILE A 28 -11.71 -7.20 3.93
N TYR A 29 -11.30 -6.00 3.52
CA TYR A 29 -10.10 -5.35 4.05
C TYR A 29 -10.39 -4.43 5.24
N ASN A 30 -11.67 -4.16 5.55
CA ASN A 30 -12.05 -3.30 6.66
C ASN A 30 -11.77 -4.00 8.00
N PRO A 31 -10.94 -3.41 8.89
CA PRO A 31 -10.68 -3.97 10.22
C PRO A 31 -11.94 -4.18 11.04
N ASP A 32 -12.94 -3.30 10.93
CA ASP A 32 -14.18 -3.37 11.71
C ASP A 32 -15.04 -4.58 11.33
N GLU A 33 -14.97 -5.01 10.07
CA GLU A 33 -15.71 -6.16 9.55
C GLU A 33 -14.95 -7.48 9.72
N ARG A 34 -13.69 -7.46 10.21
CA ARG A 34 -12.84 -8.67 10.31
C ARG A 34 -13.53 -9.80 11.05
N LYS A 35 -14.20 -9.51 12.18
CA LYS A 35 -14.93 -10.51 12.97
C LYS A 35 -16.06 -11.15 12.17
N GLN A 36 -16.80 -10.35 11.40
CA GLN A 36 -17.87 -10.83 10.53
C GLN A 36 -17.32 -11.69 9.37
N TRP A 37 -16.17 -11.35 8.82
CA TRP A 37 -15.54 -12.17 7.80
C TRP A 37 -15.01 -13.49 8.36
N LEU A 38 -14.40 -13.47 9.55
CA LEU A 38 -13.94 -14.68 10.23
C LEU A 38 -15.07 -15.66 10.57
N SER A 39 -16.26 -15.16 10.92
CA SER A 39 -17.40 -16.03 11.25
C SER A 39 -17.94 -16.79 10.04
N LYS A 40 -17.66 -16.33 8.81
CA LYS A 40 -18.01 -17.04 7.56
C LYS A 40 -17.10 -18.25 7.29
N LEU A 41 -16.00 -18.40 8.03
CA LEU A 41 -15.05 -19.50 7.84
C LEU A 41 -15.32 -20.63 8.83
N ASP A 42 -15.40 -21.84 8.29
CA ASP A 42 -15.81 -23.07 8.96
C ASP A 42 -14.80 -23.59 9.98
N THR A 43 -13.52 -23.63 9.61
CA THR A 43 -12.46 -24.30 10.38
C THR A 43 -11.53 -23.31 11.09
N VAL A 44 -11.06 -23.70 12.28
CA VAL A 44 -10.11 -22.93 13.09
C VAL A 44 -8.81 -22.64 12.31
N ALA A 45 -8.30 -23.63 11.58
CA ALA A 45 -7.06 -23.49 10.80
C ALA A 45 -7.17 -22.41 9.71
N VAL A 46 -8.32 -22.33 9.05
CA VAL A 46 -8.56 -21.36 7.98
C VAL A 46 -8.78 -19.96 8.56
N ARG A 47 -9.50 -19.84 9.68
CA ARG A 47 -9.61 -18.59 10.44
C ARG A 47 -8.23 -18.07 10.86
N ALA A 48 -7.37 -18.93 11.38
CA ALA A 48 -6.01 -18.58 11.76
C ALA A 48 -5.17 -18.12 10.55
N ARG A 49 -5.31 -18.78 9.39
CA ARG A 49 -4.66 -18.36 8.15
C ARG A 49 -5.16 -17.00 7.66
N ALA A 50 -6.46 -16.75 7.71
CA ALA A 50 -7.03 -15.46 7.32
C ALA A 50 -6.55 -14.33 8.25
N ASN A 51 -6.51 -14.58 9.57
CA ASN A 51 -5.95 -13.64 10.55
C ASN A 51 -4.51 -13.26 10.24
N ARG A 52 -3.64 -14.22 9.97
CA ARG A 52 -2.23 -13.93 9.60
C ARG A 52 -2.13 -13.08 8.34
N LEU A 53 -2.99 -13.29 7.34
CA LEU A 53 -3.01 -12.47 6.13
C LEU A 53 -3.47 -11.03 6.43
N TRP A 54 -4.42 -10.86 7.34
CA TRP A 54 -4.82 -9.53 7.79
C TRP A 54 -3.71 -8.83 8.58
N GLU A 55 -3.03 -9.51 9.51
CA GLU A 55 -1.88 -8.98 10.24
C GLU A 55 -0.75 -8.57 9.29
N GLU A 56 -0.45 -9.40 8.28
CA GLU A 56 0.52 -9.09 7.21
C GLU A 56 0.10 -7.84 6.43
N LEU A 57 -1.19 -7.70 6.12
CA LEU A 57 -1.73 -6.54 5.41
C LEU A 57 -1.59 -5.25 6.22
N GLU A 58 -2.03 -5.27 7.49
CA GLU A 58 -1.93 -4.12 8.40
C GLU A 58 -0.48 -3.66 8.56
N PHE A 59 0.44 -4.62 8.69
CA PHE A 59 1.86 -4.32 8.78
C PHE A 59 2.39 -3.62 7.52
N VAL A 60 2.07 -4.15 6.33
CA VAL A 60 2.51 -3.54 5.07
C VAL A 60 1.87 -2.18 4.84
N GLU A 61 0.60 -2.00 5.21
CA GLU A 61 -0.09 -0.71 5.10
C GLU A 61 0.56 0.34 6.02
N ARG A 62 0.84 -0.01 7.28
CA ARG A 62 1.59 0.86 8.21
C ARG A 62 2.97 1.25 7.66
N LEU A 63 3.74 0.29 7.14
CA LEU A 63 5.05 0.60 6.57
C LEU A 63 4.93 1.54 5.35
N CYS A 64 3.89 1.40 4.53
CA CYS A 64 3.66 2.33 3.41
C CYS A 64 3.37 3.75 3.90
N GLU A 65 2.59 3.89 4.97
CA GLU A 65 2.31 5.18 5.59
C GLU A 65 3.56 5.83 6.16
N GLU A 66 4.37 5.06 6.90
CA GLU A 66 5.66 5.51 7.45
C GLU A 66 6.60 5.98 6.34
N ALA A 67 6.79 5.16 5.29
CA ALA A 67 7.62 5.52 4.14
C ALA A 67 7.11 6.79 3.41
N GLN A 68 5.79 6.96 3.31
CA GLN A 68 5.21 8.17 2.73
C GLN A 68 5.49 9.40 3.62
N GLN A 69 5.35 9.28 4.93
CA GLN A 69 5.64 10.37 5.87
C GLN A 69 7.12 10.78 5.81
N GLU A 70 8.03 9.82 5.81
CA GLU A 70 9.47 10.06 5.66
C GLU A 70 9.80 10.75 4.33
N LEU A 71 9.24 10.26 3.23
CA LEU A 71 9.39 10.88 1.92
C LEU A 71 8.90 12.34 1.91
N MET A 72 7.76 12.62 2.53
CA MET A 72 7.23 13.99 2.63
C MET A 72 8.12 14.88 3.52
N ALA A 73 8.59 14.35 4.65
CA ALA A 73 9.46 15.07 5.56
C ALA A 73 10.77 15.48 4.87
N GLU A 74 11.36 14.58 4.08
CA GLU A 74 12.56 14.87 3.31
C GLU A 74 12.29 15.88 2.18
N ALA A 75 11.25 15.64 1.37
CA ALA A 75 10.94 16.49 0.23
C ALA A 75 10.69 17.95 0.63
N ARG A 76 10.03 18.20 1.77
CA ARG A 76 9.76 19.55 2.29
C ARG A 76 11.03 20.36 2.61
N LYS A 77 12.19 19.72 2.77
CA LYS A 77 13.48 20.41 2.99
C LYS A 77 14.01 21.11 1.74
N HIS A 78 13.50 20.76 0.55
CA HIS A 78 14.00 21.29 -0.72
C HIS A 78 13.11 22.41 -1.27
N ALA A 79 13.71 23.53 -1.66
CA ALA A 79 12.98 24.65 -2.28
C ALA A 79 12.24 24.23 -3.57
N ALA A 80 12.82 23.31 -4.34
CA ALA A 80 12.21 22.75 -5.55
C ALA A 80 10.87 22.06 -5.30
N PHE A 81 10.61 21.56 -4.08
CA PHE A 81 9.31 20.99 -3.72
C PHE A 81 8.17 22.01 -3.84
N LYS A 82 8.39 23.26 -3.41
CA LYS A 82 7.40 24.34 -3.53
C LYS A 82 7.17 24.73 -4.99
N ILE A 83 8.22 24.69 -5.80
CA ILE A 83 8.13 24.98 -7.25
C ILE A 83 7.33 23.88 -7.95
N LEU A 84 7.56 22.61 -7.62
CA LEU A 84 6.82 21.50 -8.21
C LEU A 84 5.32 21.55 -7.86
N LEU A 85 4.98 21.99 -6.66
CA LEU A 85 3.59 22.15 -6.22
C LEU A 85 2.83 23.28 -6.93
N SER A 86 3.51 24.24 -7.56
CA SER A 86 2.83 25.30 -8.33
C SER A 86 2.35 24.82 -9.70
N ILE A 87 2.78 23.63 -10.14
CA ILE A 87 2.41 23.05 -11.43
C ILE A 87 1.03 22.37 -11.30
N PRO A 88 0.03 22.76 -12.12
CA PRO A 88 -1.27 22.12 -12.12
C PRO A 88 -1.18 20.60 -12.33
N GLY A 89 -1.86 19.83 -11.48
CA GLY A 89 -1.85 18.37 -11.54
C GLY A 89 -0.68 17.68 -10.80
N ILE A 90 0.24 18.44 -10.22
CA ILE A 90 1.32 17.89 -9.37
C ILE A 90 0.99 18.10 -7.90
N GLY A 91 0.50 17.03 -7.26
CA GLY A 91 0.29 16.98 -5.81
C GLY A 91 1.57 16.66 -5.02
N PRO A 92 1.53 16.76 -3.68
CA PRO A 92 2.68 16.57 -2.79
C PRO A 92 3.43 15.25 -2.99
N VAL A 93 2.71 14.13 -3.13
CA VAL A 93 3.34 12.82 -3.35
C VAL A 93 4.11 12.79 -4.66
N ARG A 94 3.50 13.28 -5.74
CA ARG A 94 4.15 13.32 -7.06
C ARG A 94 5.34 14.28 -7.08
N ALA A 95 5.23 15.44 -6.44
CA ALA A 95 6.33 16.38 -6.30
C ALA A 95 7.53 15.76 -5.58
N ALA A 96 7.31 15.05 -4.46
CA ALA A 96 8.38 14.39 -3.72
C ALA A 96 9.05 13.27 -4.53
N VAL A 97 8.27 12.48 -5.27
CA VAL A 97 8.81 11.42 -6.14
C VAL A 97 9.67 12.02 -7.25
N ILE A 98 9.18 13.05 -7.94
CA ILE A 98 9.95 13.76 -8.99
C ILE A 98 11.26 14.28 -8.41
N LEU A 99 11.20 14.91 -7.24
CA LEU A 99 12.37 15.46 -6.57
C LEU A 99 13.40 14.37 -6.20
N GLY A 100 12.95 13.24 -5.64
CA GLY A 100 13.83 12.13 -5.30
C GLY A 100 14.51 11.49 -6.53
N VAL A 101 13.77 11.43 -7.64
CA VAL A 101 14.28 10.90 -8.92
C VAL A 101 15.27 11.87 -9.59
N ALA A 102 14.92 13.14 -9.68
CA ALA A 102 15.76 14.17 -10.31
C ALA A 102 16.97 14.57 -9.46
N GLY A 103 16.82 14.53 -8.13
CA GLY A 103 17.87 14.87 -7.16
C GLY A 103 18.97 13.81 -7.03
N THR A 104 18.80 12.63 -7.63
CA THR A 104 19.81 11.57 -7.68
C THR A 104 20.22 11.22 -9.13
N PRO A 105 20.79 12.16 -9.92
CA PRO A 105 21.05 11.93 -11.36
C PRO A 105 21.96 10.74 -11.65
N HIS A 106 22.87 10.41 -10.73
CA HIS A 106 23.79 9.27 -10.83
C HIS A 106 23.09 7.91 -10.77
N ARG A 107 21.80 7.86 -10.41
CA ARG A 107 20.95 6.66 -10.46
C ARG A 107 20.65 6.22 -11.90
N PHE A 108 20.72 7.14 -12.86
CA PHE A 108 20.47 6.82 -14.26
C PHE A 108 21.71 6.20 -14.90
N ARG A 109 21.54 5.04 -15.55
CA ARG A 109 22.64 4.31 -16.18
C ARG A 109 23.22 5.07 -17.38
N SER A 110 22.44 5.94 -18.01
CA SER A 110 22.90 6.77 -19.13
C SER A 110 22.22 8.15 -19.10
N LYS A 111 22.83 9.13 -19.79
CA LYS A 111 22.32 10.51 -19.87
C LYS A 111 20.97 10.68 -20.59
N ARG A 112 20.46 9.65 -21.26
CA ARG A 112 19.21 9.70 -22.07
C ARG A 112 18.05 8.92 -21.45
N GLN A 113 18.19 8.43 -20.22
CA GLN A 113 17.13 7.76 -19.48
C GLN A 113 16.34 8.73 -18.60
#